data_AF-A0A7J8RZ66-F1
#
_entry.id   AF-A0A7J8RZ66-F1
#
_cell.length_a   1.000
_cell.length_b   1.000
_cell.length_c   1.000
_cell.angle_alpha   90.00
_cell.angle_beta   90.00
_cell.angle_gamma   90.00
#
_symmetry.space_group_name_H-M   'P 1'
#
loop_
_entity.id
_entity.type
_entity.pdbx_description
1 polymer ?
#
loop_
_entity_poly.entity_id
_entity_poly.type
_entity_poly.pdbx_seq_one_letter_code
_entity_poly.pdbx_strand_id
1 'polypeptide(L)'
;MDAGTQHEYEELKQEVRRILVANMDKSSQKLHIIDSVQRLRVAYHFEKEIEEALQIIYHHHCNHIEIDGDDLYTTAVRFRLLREHGFDIHCATFNKFKDENGNFKESLIGDVKGMLEL
;
A
#
# COMPACT_ATOMS: atom_id res chain seq x y z
N MET A 1 9.41 9.88 29.21
CA MET A 1 10.38 10.10 28.12
C MET A 1 11.29 11.22 28.55
N ASP A 2 12.60 11.03 28.48
CA ASP A 2 13.55 12.13 28.56
C ASP A 2 13.49 12.99 27.28
N ALA A 3 14.11 14.17 27.33
CA ALA A 3 14.07 15.13 26.23
C ALA A 3 14.72 14.61 24.93
N GLY A 4 15.69 13.70 25.01
CA GLY A 4 16.33 13.09 23.84
C GLY A 4 15.37 12.14 23.13
N THR A 5 14.73 11.26 23.88
CA THR A 5 13.73 10.31 23.32
C THR A 5 12.54 11.03 22.68
N GLN A 6 12.09 12.15 23.25
CA GLN A 6 10.99 12.94 22.66
C GLN A 6 11.40 13.60 21.34
N HIS A 7 12.64 14.07 21.23
CA HIS A 7 13.15 14.67 20.01
C HIS A 7 13.23 13.65 18.87
N GLU A 8 13.85 12.50 19.12
CA GLU A 8 13.96 11.42 18.13
C GLU A 8 12.59 10.94 17.65
N TYR A 9 11.62 10.84 18.56
CA TYR A 9 10.24 10.49 18.22
C TYR A 9 9.60 11.49 17.24
N GLU A 10 9.71 12.80 17.50
CA GLU A 10 9.15 13.81 16.61
C GLU A 10 9.86 13.85 15.25
N GLU A 11 11.18 13.63 15.22
CA GLU A 11 11.95 13.52 13.98
C GLU A 11 11.49 12.34 13.11
N LEU A 12 11.35 11.15 13.70
CA LEU A 12 10.85 9.97 12.99
C LEU A 12 9.43 10.21 12.47
N LYS A 13 8.57 10.83 13.28
CA LYS A 13 7.19 11.15 12.89
C LYS A 13 7.16 12.11 11.69
N GLN A 14 8.04 13.12 11.66
CA GLN A 14 8.17 14.03 10.53
C GLN A 14 8.72 13.34 9.28
N GLU A 15 9.65 12.39 9.43
CA GLU A 15 10.15 11.60 8.30
C GLU A 15 9.05 10.78 7.64
N VAL A 16 8.24 10.07 8.43
CA VAL A 16 7.09 9.32 7.92
C VAL A 16 6.10 10.24 7.18
N ARG A 17 5.80 11.42 7.73
CA ARG A 17 4.94 12.41 7.05
C ARG A 17 5.51 12.85 5.71
N ARG A 18 6.81 13.14 5.65
CA ARG A 18 7.46 13.56 4.40
C ARG A 18 7.35 12.48 3.33
N ILE A 19 7.51 11.21 3.69
CA ILE A 19 7.37 10.10 2.75
C ILE A 19 5.92 9.98 2.23
N LEU A 20 4.92 10.14 3.11
CA LEU A 20 3.51 10.07 2.72
C LEU A 20 3.12 11.22 1.76
N VAL A 21 3.58 12.44 2.03
CA VAL A 21 3.24 13.65 1.27
C VAL A 21 4.08 13.81 -0.01
N ALA A 22 5.27 13.21 -0.10
CA ALA A 22 6.14 13.39 -1.26
C ALA A 22 5.45 12.97 -2.58
N ASN A 23 5.46 13.84 -3.58
CA ASN A 23 5.05 13.50 -4.95
C ASN A 23 6.13 12.62 -5.58
N MET A 24 6.06 11.31 -5.38
CA MET A 24 6.98 10.37 -6.01
C MET A 24 6.24 9.38 -6.89
N ASP A 25 6.84 9.08 -8.04
CA ASP A 25 6.59 7.95 -8.97
C ASP A 25 6.81 6.57 -8.31
N LYS A 26 6.60 6.44 -7.00
CA LYS A 26 6.87 5.26 -6.17
C LYS A 26 5.67 4.95 -5.28
N SER A 27 4.51 4.77 -5.91
CA SER A 27 3.25 4.36 -5.27
C SER A 27 3.44 3.14 -4.35
N SER A 28 4.30 2.19 -4.72
CA SER A 28 4.65 1.00 -3.94
C SER A 28 5.32 1.30 -2.59
N GLN A 29 6.20 2.30 -2.52
CA GLN A 29 6.84 2.69 -1.26
C GLN A 29 5.84 3.32 -0.30
N LYS A 30 4.93 4.16 -0.81
CA LYS A 30 3.85 4.74 0.01
C LYS A 30 2.93 3.66 0.57
N LEU A 31 2.50 2.72 -0.27
CA LEU A 31 1.70 1.57 0.16
C LEU A 31 2.36 0.80 1.30
N HIS A 32 3.67 0.52 1.18
CA HIS A 32 4.41 -0.19 2.22
C HIS A 32 4.44 0.59 3.55
N ILE A 33 4.65 1.91 3.50
CA ILE A 33 4.65 2.74 4.72
C ILE A 33 3.27 2.79 5.34
N ILE A 34 2.20 2.98 4.55
CA ILE A 34 0.81 2.98 5.04
C ILE A 34 0.49 1.65 5.72
N ASP A 35 0.80 0.54 5.06
CA ASP A 35 0.60 -0.80 5.63
C ASP A 35 1.38 -0.98 6.95
N SER A 36 2.64 -0.54 6.99
CA SER A 36 3.48 -0.64 8.18
C SER A 36 2.91 0.17 9.35
N VAL A 37 2.52 1.42 9.14
CA VAL A 37 1.98 2.26 10.23
C VAL A 37 0.61 1.78 10.74
N GLN A 38 -0.20 1.17 9.87
CA GLN A 38 -1.45 0.54 10.28
C GLN A 38 -1.20 -0.73 11.10
N ARG A 39 -0.30 -1.62 10.65
CA ARG A 39 0.06 -2.85 11.38
C ARG A 39 0.70 -2.57 12.74
N LEU A 40 1.50 -1.50 12.82
CA LEU A 40 2.07 -1.00 14.08
C LEU A 40 1.06 -0.25 14.95
N ARG A 41 -0.18 -0.03 14.47
CA ARG A 41 -1.26 0.70 15.15
C ARG A 41 -0.90 2.15 15.53
N VAL A 42 -0.07 2.78 14.71
CA VAL A 42 0.35 4.18 14.85
C VAL A 42 -0.20 5.07 13.74
N ALA A 43 -1.06 4.53 12.87
CA ALA A 43 -1.69 5.26 11.76
C ALA A 43 -2.48 6.51 12.19
N TYR A 44 -2.99 6.55 13.42
CA TYR A 44 -3.73 7.69 13.98
C TYR A 44 -2.91 8.99 14.02
N HIS A 45 -1.57 8.92 13.88
CA HIS A 45 -0.71 10.09 13.76
C HIS A 45 -0.69 10.72 12.37
N PHE A 46 -1.22 10.04 11.36
CA PHE A 46 -1.05 10.34 9.95
C PHE A 46 -2.35 10.19 9.15
N GLU A 47 -3.53 10.22 9.79
CA GLU A 47 -4.82 9.89 9.15
C GLU A 47 -5.06 10.71 7.88
N LYS A 48 -4.80 12.03 7.95
CA LYS A 48 -4.94 12.92 6.81
C LYS A 48 -3.97 12.58 5.68
N GLU A 49 -2.69 12.39 6.01
CA GLU A 49 -1.66 12.06 5.03
C GLU A 49 -1.89 10.69 4.36
N ILE A 50 -2.44 9.73 5.11
CA ILE A 50 -2.82 8.41 4.59
C ILE A 50 -3.99 8.53 3.63
N GLU A 51 -5.05 9.25 4.01
CA GLU A 51 -6.22 9.47 3.16
C GLU A 51 -5.83 10.14 1.83
N GLU A 52 -5.06 11.22 1.88
CA GLU A 52 -4.56 11.92 0.69
C GLU A 52 -3.69 11.00 -0.20
N ALA A 53 -2.84 10.18 0.41
CA ALA A 53 -2.02 9.22 -0.34
C ALA A 53 -2.86 8.13 -1.01
N LEU A 54 -3.88 7.59 -0.32
CA LEU A 54 -4.77 6.56 -0.87
C LEU A 54 -5.63 7.11 -2.00
N GLN A 55 -6.10 8.36 -1.92
CA GLN A 55 -6.82 9.02 -3.02
C GLN A 55 -5.96 9.11 -4.28
N ILE A 56 -4.68 9.48 -4.14
CA ILE A 56 -3.72 9.51 -5.26
C ILE A 56 -3.54 8.10 -5.82
N ILE A 57 -3.28 7.11 -4.98
CA ILE A 57 -3.10 5.70 -5.40
C ILE A 57 -4.35 5.19 -6.14
N TYR A 58 -5.55 5.52 -5.64
CA TYR A 58 -6.81 5.15 -6.28
C TYR A 58 -6.98 5.82 -7.64
N HIS A 59 -6.64 7.11 -7.76
CA HIS A 59 -6.70 7.82 -9.03
C HIS A 59 -5.75 7.20 -10.08
N HIS A 60 -4.52 6.87 -9.69
CA HIS A 60 -3.60 6.12 -10.55
C HIS A 60 -4.16 4.74 -10.91
N HIS A 61 -4.80 4.07 -9.95
CA HIS A 61 -5.45 2.77 -10.17
C HIS A 61 -6.54 2.85 -11.27
N CYS A 62 -7.44 3.82 -11.19
CA CYS A 62 -8.50 3.99 -12.19
C CYS A 62 -7.95 4.34 -13.58
N ASN A 63 -6.88 5.12 -13.64
CA ASN A 63 -6.29 5.58 -14.90
C ASN A 63 -5.33 4.57 -15.53
N HIS A 64 -5.13 3.38 -14.94
CA HIS A 64 -4.19 2.37 -15.42
C HIS A 64 -2.74 2.88 -15.53
N ILE A 65 -2.40 3.94 -14.79
CA ILE A 65 -1.07 4.52 -14.74
C ILE A 65 -0.25 3.63 -13.81
N GLU A 66 0.65 2.81 -14.38
CA GLU A 66 1.64 1.98 -13.68
C GLU A 66 1.11 0.78 -12.85
N ILE A 67 0.02 0.14 -13.26
CA ILE A 67 -0.53 -1.06 -12.56
C ILE A 67 -0.11 -2.38 -13.24
N ASP A 68 0.25 -2.30 -14.52
CA ASP A 68 0.43 -3.46 -15.40
C ASP A 68 1.76 -4.22 -15.15
N GLY A 69 2.53 -3.78 -14.15
CA GLY A 69 3.78 -4.43 -13.70
C GLY A 69 3.82 -4.79 -12.21
N ASP A 70 2.77 -4.49 -11.43
CA ASP A 70 2.79 -4.80 -9.99
C ASP A 70 2.80 -6.31 -9.74
N ASP A 71 3.67 -6.73 -8.81
CA ASP A 71 3.67 -8.08 -8.25
C ASP A 71 2.41 -8.38 -7.42
N LEU A 72 2.25 -9.65 -7.05
CA LEU A 72 1.10 -10.13 -6.28
C LEU A 72 0.99 -9.40 -4.94
N TYR A 73 2.11 -9.26 -4.23
CA TYR A 73 2.18 -8.55 -2.96
C TYR A 73 1.65 -7.12 -3.05
N THR A 74 2.19 -6.31 -3.97
CA THR A 74 1.83 -4.90 -4.13
C THR A 74 0.36 -4.78 -4.53
N THR A 75 -0.11 -5.66 -5.40
CA THR A 75 -1.51 -5.68 -5.82
C THR A 75 -2.45 -6.00 -4.66
N ALA A 76 -2.12 -7.02 -3.86
CA ALA A 76 -2.94 -7.47 -2.75
C ALA A 76 -2.98 -6.45 -1.60
N VAL A 77 -1.83 -5.87 -1.23
CA VAL A 77 -1.75 -4.79 -0.23
C VAL A 77 -2.56 -3.57 -0.68
N ARG A 78 -2.40 -3.12 -1.93
CA ARG A 78 -3.19 -2.01 -2.46
C ARG A 78 -4.69 -2.31 -2.42
N PHE A 79 -5.10 -3.50 -2.85
CA PHE A 79 -6.49 -3.92 -2.83
C PHE A 79 -7.07 -3.86 -1.42
N ARG A 80 -6.38 -4.43 -0.44
CA ARG A 80 -6.79 -4.40 0.96
C ARG A 80 -6.89 -2.98 1.50
N LEU A 81 -5.84 -2.17 1.35
CA LEU A 81 -5.81 -0.79 1.86
C LEU A 81 -6.92 0.08 1.26
N LEU A 82 -7.10 0.05 -0.05
CA LEU A 82 -8.16 0.82 -0.70
C LEU A 82 -9.54 0.40 -0.21
N ARG A 83 -9.80 -0.91 -0.10
CA ARG A 83 -11.09 -1.43 0.35
C ARG A 83 -11.38 -1.13 1.82
N GLU A 84 -10.36 -1.19 2.69
CA GLU A 84 -10.46 -0.84 4.11
C GLU A 84 -10.85 0.63 4.32
N HIS A 85 -10.41 1.52 3.42
CA HIS A 85 -10.74 2.95 3.44
C HIS A 85 -11.96 3.32 2.59
N GLY A 86 -12.72 2.33 2.09
CA GLY A 86 -14.00 2.55 1.42
C GLY A 86 -13.91 2.90 -0.07
N PHE A 87 -12.74 2.76 -0.69
CA PHE A 87 -12.61 2.91 -2.14
C PHE A 87 -13.18 1.69 -2.88
N ASP A 88 -13.84 1.93 -4.01
CA ASP A 88 -14.42 0.88 -4.84
C ASP A 88 -13.36 0.25 -5.75
N ILE A 89 -12.82 -0.90 -5.35
CA ILE A 89 -11.86 -1.66 -6.13
C ILE A 89 -12.40 -3.07 -6.43
N HIS A 90 -12.29 -3.47 -7.70
CA HIS A 90 -12.90 -4.71 -8.19
C HIS A 90 -11.91 -5.89 -8.12
N CYS A 91 -12.41 -7.09 -7.78
CA CYS A 91 -11.58 -8.31 -7.72
C CYS A 91 -10.93 -8.68 -9.07
N ALA A 92 -11.40 -8.11 -10.18
CA ALA A 92 -10.79 -8.30 -11.51
C ALA A 92 -9.35 -7.81 -11.58
N THR A 93 -8.89 -6.94 -10.66
CA THR A 93 -7.48 -6.57 -10.55
C THR A 93 -6.55 -7.77 -10.39
N PHE A 94 -7.05 -8.90 -9.85
CA PHE A 94 -6.27 -10.13 -9.69
C PHE A 94 -6.26 -11.03 -10.95
N ASN A 95 -7.00 -10.69 -12.01
CA ASN A 95 -7.09 -11.55 -13.20
C ASN A 95 -5.74 -11.72 -13.91
N LYS A 96 -4.82 -10.75 -13.82
CA LYS A 96 -3.45 -10.89 -14.34
C LYS A 96 -2.63 -12.03 -13.69
N PHE A 97 -3.04 -12.46 -12.49
CA PHE A 97 -2.43 -13.56 -11.76
C PHE A 97 -3.13 -14.91 -12.01
N LYS A 98 -4.15 -14.94 -12.88
CA LYS A 98 -4.89 -16.14 -13.22
C LYS A 98 -4.48 -16.70 -14.58
N ASP A 99 -4.59 -18.01 -14.73
CA ASP A 99 -4.42 -18.73 -16.00
C ASP A 99 -5.69 -18.68 -16.86
N GLU A 100 -5.65 -19.32 -18.02
CA GLU A 100 -6.79 -19.38 -18.97
C GLU A 100 -8.01 -20.12 -18.41
N ASN A 101 -7.81 -20.97 -17.39
CA ASN A 101 -8.88 -21.69 -16.69
C ASN A 101 -9.46 -20.88 -15.52
N GLY A 102 -8.89 -19.70 -15.22
CA GLY A 102 -9.29 -18.84 -14.11
C GLY A 102 -8.67 -19.23 -12.76
N ASN A 103 -7.73 -20.17 -12.72
CA ASN A 103 -6.99 -20.54 -11.51
C ASN A 103 -5.80 -19.61 -11.32
N PHE A 104 -5.37 -19.38 -10.07
CA PHE A 104 -4.12 -18.66 -9.83
C PHE A 104 -2.92 -19.43 -10.41
N LYS A 105 -2.03 -18.72 -11.11
CA LYS A 105 -0.88 -19.31 -11.80
C LYS A 105 0.02 -20.06 -10.81
N GLU A 106 0.41 -21.29 -11.12
CA GLU A 106 1.34 -22.09 -10.29
C GLU A 106 2.69 -21.39 -10.06
N SER A 107 3.10 -20.50 -10.98
CA SER A 107 4.30 -19.69 -10.82
C SER A 107 4.30 -18.80 -9.57
N LEU A 108 3.13 -18.56 -8.95
CA LEU A 108 2.99 -17.75 -7.73
C LEU A 108 3.39 -18.51 -6.45
N ILE A 109 3.56 -19.84 -6.51
CA ILE A 109 3.89 -20.67 -5.33
C ILE A 109 5.20 -20.21 -4.66
N GLY A 110 6.14 -19.67 -5.44
CA GLY A 110 7.39 -19.11 -4.91
C GLY A 110 7.24 -17.75 -4.23
N ASP A 111 6.17 -17.01 -4.51
CA ASP A 111 5.90 -15.69 -3.92
C ASP A 111 5.07 -15.84 -2.64
N VAL A 112 5.71 -16.41 -1.61
CA VAL A 112 5.08 -16.62 -0.29
C VAL A 112 4.56 -15.29 0.29
N LYS A 113 5.28 -14.19 0.07
CA LYS A 113 4.90 -12.88 0.58
C LYS A 113 3.64 -12.35 -0.12
N GLY A 114 3.55 -12.50 -1.44
CA GLY A 114 2.34 -12.16 -2.19
C GLY A 114 1.15 -13.04 -1.81
N MET A 115 1.36 -14.34 -1.62
CA MET A 115 0.31 -15.27 -1.19
C MET A 115 -0.23 -14.97 0.21
N LEU A 116 0.61 -14.45 1.12
CA LEU A 116 0.17 -14.07 2.47
C LEU A 116 -0.73 -12.82 2.48
N GLU A 117 -0.61 -11.96 1.49
CA GLU A 117 -1.42 -10.74 1.39
C GLU A 117 -2.67 -10.89 0.51
N LEU A 118 -2.72 -11.93 -0.34
CA LEU A 118 -3.84 -12.24 -1.26
C LEU A 118 -5.13 -12.62 -0.52
#